data_AF-A0A498MKZ2-F1
#
_entry.id   AF-A0A498MKZ2-F1
#
_cell.length_a   1.000
_cell.length_b   1.000
_cell.length_c   1.000
_cell.angle_alpha   90.00
_cell.angle_beta   90.00
_cell.angle_gamma   90.00
#
_symmetry.space_group_name_H-M   'P 1'
#
loop_
_entity.id
_entity.type
_entity.pdbx_description
1 polymer ?
#
loop_
_entity_poly.entity_id
_entity_poly.type
_entity_poly.pdbx_seq_one_letter_code
_entity_poly.pdbx_strand_id
1 'polypeptide(L)'
;MKLERAVFYFLWVSKWERLKRDVIKKKAENGGKGLPDPHLFLGSRFTALHIQYAVTPSSGNKTAAMTRFWMGSYLRTLKILPVDLKTPVSFNLPKEYCFIKKFLKKFVLENQDVTILTNHKHLVSLVQDREPVSPVPGLTLSEAKQVWRTAAHPALQNRHKDLSWMAAHEILPVRAVMHSRGMAKNPTCPRSGCTFPETVRHLLWECGAARDLWAKTGPLYFPCLPAGGAQIGYQLAILGVGRGLKDLTAQDFTSLWLTLNVIKDAIWATRNLLVGKRVTVPLHACELKVTSMLQGYRATIFGRGGRGRTERVPAATVAGRP
;
A
#
# COMPACT_ATOMS: atom_id res chain seq x y z
N MET A 1 -8.70 16.09 -13.91
CA MET A 1 -7.31 16.57 -13.70
C MET A 1 -7.18 17.55 -12.52
N LYS A 2 -8.02 18.59 -12.38
CA LYS A 2 -7.94 19.55 -11.25
C LYS A 2 -8.19 18.93 -9.85
N LEU A 3 -9.23 18.11 -9.71
CA LEU A 3 -9.57 17.46 -8.42
C LEU A 3 -8.47 16.49 -7.95
N GLU A 4 -7.99 15.63 -8.84
CA GLU A 4 -6.91 14.69 -8.53
C GLU A 4 -5.63 15.42 -8.12
N ARG A 5 -5.26 16.49 -8.82
CA ARG A 5 -4.13 17.34 -8.43
C ARG A 5 -4.33 17.94 -7.04
N ALA A 6 -5.53 18.41 -6.69
CA ALA A 6 -5.82 18.95 -5.36
C ALA A 6 -5.70 17.89 -4.26
N VAL A 7 -6.19 16.67 -4.50
CA VAL A 7 -6.06 15.53 -3.54
C VAL A 7 -4.59 15.21 -3.28
N PHE A 8 -3.76 15.10 -4.33
CA PHE A 8 -2.34 14.82 -4.16
C PHE A 8 -1.57 16.01 -3.57
N TYR A 9 -1.97 17.24 -3.88
CA TYR A 9 -1.41 18.44 -3.25
C TYR A 9 -1.68 18.44 -1.74
N PHE A 10 -2.89 18.08 -1.30
CA PHE A 10 -3.22 17.90 0.11
C PHE A 10 -2.42 16.75 0.75
N LEU A 11 -2.38 15.57 0.10
CA LEU A 11 -1.68 14.38 0.61
C LEU A 11 -0.21 14.65 0.89
N TRP A 12 0.44 15.38 -0.01
CA TRP A 12 1.85 15.74 0.13
C TRP A 12 2.05 17.06 0.88
N VAL A 13 0.99 17.73 1.34
CA VAL A 13 1.04 19.03 2.01
C VAL A 13 1.83 20.05 1.18
N SER A 14 1.54 20.10 -0.12
CA SER A 14 2.26 20.92 -1.10
C SER A 14 3.75 20.57 -1.26
N LYS A 15 4.23 19.50 -0.61
CA LYS A 15 5.57 18.96 -0.83
C LYS A 15 5.58 18.18 -2.15
N TRP A 16 6.76 17.69 -2.51
CA TRP A 16 6.98 16.94 -3.73
C TRP A 16 6.32 15.55 -3.70
N GLU A 17 5.80 15.12 -4.86
CA GLU A 17 5.23 13.79 -5.04
C GLU A 17 6.33 12.71 -5.02
N ARG A 18 6.29 11.85 -4.00
CA ARG A 18 7.35 10.84 -3.82
C ARG A 18 7.24 9.63 -4.73
N LEU A 19 6.01 9.31 -5.10
CA LEU A 19 5.65 8.11 -5.82
C LEU A 19 4.63 8.46 -6.90
N LYS A 20 4.59 7.68 -7.98
CA LYS A 20 3.57 7.83 -9.01
C LYS A 20 2.18 7.64 -8.40
N ARG A 21 1.22 8.48 -8.81
CA ARG A 21 -0.16 8.49 -8.30
C ARG A 21 -0.85 7.14 -8.43
N ASP A 22 -0.63 6.43 -9.53
CA ASP A 22 -1.20 5.11 -9.79
C ASP A 22 -0.74 4.07 -8.76
N VAL A 23 0.49 4.19 -8.24
CA VAL A 23 0.98 3.27 -7.21
C VAL A 23 0.32 3.55 -5.87
N ILE A 24 0.10 4.82 -5.52
CA ILE A 24 -0.50 5.20 -4.23
C ILE A 24 -1.97 4.77 -4.15
N LYS A 25 -2.68 4.79 -5.28
CA LYS A 25 -4.08 4.34 -5.39
C LYS A 25 -4.26 2.84 -5.14
N LYS A 26 -3.23 2.04 -5.40
CA LYS A 26 -3.31 0.58 -5.22
C LYS A 26 -3.69 0.21 -3.79
N LYS A 27 -4.25 -0.99 -3.61
CA LYS A 27 -4.42 -1.59 -2.28
C LYS A 27 -3.09 -1.67 -1.52
N ALA A 28 -3.15 -1.61 -0.19
CA ALA A 28 -1.97 -1.69 0.66
C ALA A 28 -1.14 -2.96 0.43
N GLU A 29 -1.81 -4.10 0.19
CA GLU A 29 -1.19 -5.39 -0.13
C GLU A 29 -0.48 -5.44 -1.50
N ASN A 30 -0.77 -4.49 -2.37
CA ASN A 30 -0.13 -4.32 -3.68
C ASN A 30 0.90 -3.18 -3.67
N GLY A 31 1.22 -2.65 -2.50
CA GLY A 31 2.20 -1.59 -2.28
C GLY A 31 1.65 -0.17 -2.38
N GLY A 32 0.34 0.03 -2.49
CA GLY A 32 -0.23 1.38 -2.41
C GLY A 32 -0.61 1.81 -1.00
N LYS A 33 -1.42 2.86 -0.91
CA LYS A 33 -2.04 3.38 0.32
C LYS A 33 -3.56 3.18 0.33
N GLY A 34 -4.12 2.61 -0.73
CA GLY A 34 -5.57 2.47 -0.91
C GLY A 34 -6.28 3.80 -1.12
N LEU A 35 -5.59 4.81 -1.70
CA LEU A 35 -6.26 6.06 -2.01
C LEU A 35 -7.36 5.83 -3.06
N PRO A 36 -8.58 6.32 -2.83
CA PRO A 36 -9.65 6.17 -3.82
C PRO A 36 -9.26 6.80 -5.15
N ASP A 37 -9.30 6.01 -6.23
CA ASP A 37 -9.20 6.56 -7.59
C ASP A 37 -10.54 7.19 -7.98
N PRO A 38 -10.67 8.53 -8.09
CA PRO A 38 -11.96 9.15 -8.36
C PRO A 38 -12.55 8.70 -9.70
N HIS A 39 -11.69 8.40 -10.68
CA HIS A 39 -12.14 7.92 -11.99
C HIS A 39 -12.75 6.52 -11.89
N LEU A 40 -12.11 5.60 -11.17
CA LEU A 40 -12.66 4.26 -10.91
C LEU A 40 -13.93 4.34 -10.05
N PHE A 41 -13.92 5.07 -8.94
CA PHE A 41 -15.06 5.11 -8.02
C PHE A 41 -16.31 5.76 -8.63
N LEU A 42 -16.17 6.97 -9.19
CA LEU A 42 -17.29 7.68 -9.80
C LEU A 42 -17.72 7.00 -11.11
N GLY A 43 -16.75 6.55 -11.90
CA GLY A 43 -17.03 5.84 -13.15
C GLY A 43 -17.73 4.50 -12.94
N SER A 44 -17.35 3.73 -11.92
CA SER A 44 -18.05 2.50 -11.53
C SER A 44 -19.47 2.77 -11.09
N ARG A 45 -19.70 3.83 -10.29
CA ARG A 45 -21.05 4.19 -9.84
C ARG A 45 -21.95 4.62 -11.00
N PHE A 46 -21.44 5.49 -11.86
CA PHE A 46 -22.15 5.95 -13.06
C PHE A 46 -22.47 4.77 -13.98
N THR A 47 -21.48 3.93 -14.27
CA THR A 47 -21.62 2.77 -15.16
C THR A 47 -22.63 1.78 -14.61
N ALA A 48 -22.49 1.37 -13.35
CA ALA A 48 -23.36 0.37 -12.74
C ALA A 48 -24.82 0.83 -12.67
N LEU A 49 -25.05 2.09 -12.31
CA LEU A 49 -26.40 2.66 -12.24
C LEU A 49 -27.11 2.62 -13.60
N HIS A 50 -26.42 3.03 -14.67
CA HIS A 50 -27.02 3.07 -16.00
C HIS A 50 -27.19 1.68 -16.61
N ILE A 51 -26.25 0.75 -16.36
CA ILE A 51 -26.44 -0.65 -16.77
C ILE A 51 -27.62 -1.26 -16.00
N GLN A 52 -27.78 -0.97 -14.70
CA GLN A 52 -28.93 -1.44 -13.92
C GLN A 52 -30.24 -0.92 -14.49
N TYR A 53 -30.36 0.38 -14.75
CA TYR A 53 -31.51 0.97 -15.43
C TYR A 53 -31.79 0.31 -16.79
N ALA A 54 -30.73 -0.02 -17.53
CA ALA A 54 -30.84 -0.67 -18.81
C ALA A 54 -31.26 -2.15 -18.73
N VAL A 55 -31.04 -2.86 -17.62
CA VAL A 55 -31.37 -4.29 -17.47
C VAL A 55 -32.71 -4.49 -16.77
N THR A 56 -33.09 -3.64 -15.81
CA THR A 56 -34.37 -3.74 -15.08
C THR A 56 -35.35 -2.65 -15.55
N PRO A 57 -36.16 -2.91 -16.60
CA PRO A 57 -37.10 -1.91 -17.10
C PRO A 57 -38.22 -1.72 -16.08
N SER A 58 -38.63 -0.47 -15.88
CA SER A 58 -39.84 -0.12 -15.13
C SER A 58 -40.65 0.83 -15.99
N SER A 59 -41.95 0.54 -16.16
CA SER A 59 -42.88 1.33 -16.96
C SER A 59 -43.02 2.78 -16.48
N GLY A 60 -42.78 3.04 -15.20
CA GLY A 60 -42.80 4.38 -14.61
C GLY A 60 -41.45 5.14 -14.66
N ASN A 61 -40.35 4.48 -15.01
CA ASN A 61 -39.01 5.07 -14.93
C ASN A 61 -38.53 5.57 -16.30
N LYS A 62 -38.79 6.84 -16.59
CA LYS A 62 -38.35 7.52 -17.83
C LYS A 62 -36.83 7.41 -18.04
N THR A 63 -36.02 7.47 -16.99
CA THR A 63 -34.56 7.33 -17.06
C THR A 63 -34.14 5.95 -17.54
N ALA A 64 -34.84 4.89 -17.09
CA ALA A 64 -34.60 3.54 -17.55
C ALA A 64 -34.94 3.36 -19.04
N ALA A 65 -36.08 3.90 -19.47
CA ALA A 65 -36.47 3.89 -20.88
C ALA A 65 -35.45 4.65 -21.76
N MET A 66 -35.01 5.83 -21.33
CA MET A 66 -34.00 6.62 -22.05
C MET A 66 -32.64 5.95 -22.09
N THR A 67 -32.21 5.34 -20.99
CA THR A 67 -30.93 4.61 -20.96
C THR A 67 -30.98 3.41 -21.89
N ARG A 68 -32.09 2.65 -21.92
CA ARG A 68 -32.29 1.56 -22.89
C ARG A 68 -32.30 2.05 -24.33
N PHE A 69 -32.99 3.15 -24.62
CA PHE A 69 -33.04 3.71 -25.96
C PHE A 69 -31.65 4.12 -26.45
N TRP A 70 -30.91 4.90 -25.66
CA TRP A 70 -29.61 5.45 -26.06
C TRP A 70 -28.45 4.45 -26.00
N MET A 71 -28.43 3.54 -25.02
CA MET A 71 -27.34 2.57 -24.85
C MET A 71 -27.66 1.18 -25.38
N GLY A 72 -28.92 0.89 -25.71
CA GLY A 72 -29.39 -0.47 -25.99
C GLY A 72 -28.59 -1.16 -27.08
N SER A 73 -28.29 -0.45 -28.18
CA SER A 73 -27.46 -0.96 -29.27
C SER A 73 -26.07 -1.40 -28.77
N TYR A 74 -25.38 -0.55 -27.99
CA TYR A 74 -24.08 -0.89 -27.41
C TYR A 74 -24.17 -2.08 -26.43
N LEU A 75 -25.15 -2.10 -25.53
CA LEU A 75 -25.31 -3.19 -24.56
C LEU A 75 -25.66 -4.54 -25.22
N ARG A 76 -26.36 -4.52 -26.36
CA ARG A 76 -26.59 -5.71 -27.20
C ARG A 76 -25.28 -6.24 -27.80
N THR A 77 -24.37 -5.36 -28.24
CA THR A 77 -23.05 -5.79 -28.73
C THR A 77 -22.22 -6.50 -27.65
N LEU A 78 -22.41 -6.11 -26.38
CA LEU A 78 -21.79 -6.74 -25.22
C LEU A 78 -22.55 -7.97 -24.71
N LYS A 79 -23.66 -8.36 -25.36
CA LYS A 79 -24.55 -9.45 -24.92
C LYS A 79 -25.15 -9.27 -23.52
N ILE A 80 -25.18 -8.03 -23.01
CA ILE A 80 -25.80 -7.68 -21.72
C ILE A 80 -27.33 -7.62 -21.86
N LEU A 81 -27.80 -7.16 -23.01
CA LEU A 81 -29.22 -7.15 -23.36
C LEU A 81 -29.50 -8.11 -24.51
N PRO A 82 -30.66 -8.79 -24.50
CA PRO A 82 -31.10 -9.58 -25.64
C PRO A 82 -31.37 -8.66 -26.84
N VAL A 83 -31.20 -9.22 -28.04
CA VAL A 83 -31.60 -8.56 -29.28
C VAL A 83 -33.11 -8.64 -29.38
N ASP A 84 -33.77 -7.49 -29.28
CA ASP A 84 -35.21 -7.35 -29.46
C ASP A 84 -35.48 -6.21 -30.44
N LEU A 85 -36.09 -6.55 -31.58
CA LEU A 85 -36.42 -5.60 -32.63
C LEU A 85 -37.75 -4.85 -32.37
N LYS A 86 -38.50 -5.24 -31.34
CA LYS A 86 -39.76 -4.60 -30.96
C LYS A 86 -39.57 -3.33 -30.12
N THR A 87 -38.37 -3.15 -29.57
CA THR A 87 -38.03 -2.01 -28.72
C THR A 87 -37.15 -1.00 -29.47
N PRO A 88 -37.52 0.30 -29.48
CA PRO A 88 -36.74 1.30 -30.17
C PRO A 88 -35.37 1.46 -29.51
N VAL A 89 -34.33 1.56 -30.34
CA VAL A 89 -32.95 1.82 -29.93
C VAL A 89 -32.32 2.84 -30.85
N SER A 90 -31.45 3.67 -30.28
CA SER A 90 -30.56 4.54 -31.03
C SER A 90 -29.28 3.78 -31.39
N PHE A 91 -28.83 3.93 -32.63
CA PHE A 91 -27.49 3.53 -33.07
C PHE A 91 -26.43 4.60 -32.77
N ASN A 92 -26.88 5.83 -32.53
CA ASN A 92 -26.02 6.92 -32.09
C ASN A 92 -25.88 6.89 -30.58
N LEU A 93 -24.66 6.68 -30.08
CA LEU A 93 -24.35 6.69 -28.65
C LEU A 93 -23.99 8.12 -28.22
N PRO A 94 -24.79 8.79 -27.37
CA PRO A 94 -24.48 10.13 -26.87
C PRO A 94 -23.13 10.20 -26.16
N LYS A 95 -22.57 11.41 -26.04
CA LYS A 95 -21.25 11.65 -25.42
C LYS A 95 -21.21 11.17 -23.97
N GLU A 96 -22.32 11.32 -23.26
CA GLU A 96 -22.51 10.93 -21.86
C GLU A 96 -22.40 9.41 -21.70
N TYR A 97 -22.94 8.65 -22.64
CA TYR A 97 -22.88 7.19 -22.62
C TYR A 97 -21.62 6.62 -23.29
N CYS A 98 -20.98 7.40 -24.18
CA CYS A 98 -19.63 7.09 -24.65
C CYS A 98 -18.62 7.00 -23.50
N PHE A 99 -18.86 7.71 -22.38
CA PHE A 99 -18.08 7.53 -21.16
C PHE A 99 -18.10 6.08 -20.68
N ILE A 100 -19.27 5.43 -20.64
CA ILE A 100 -19.40 4.03 -20.18
C ILE A 100 -18.62 3.10 -21.09
N LYS A 101 -18.73 3.27 -22.41
CA LYS A 101 -17.94 2.51 -23.37
C LYS A 101 -16.43 2.66 -23.13
N LYS A 102 -15.95 3.90 -22.99
CA LYS A 102 -14.54 4.18 -22.70
C LYS A 102 -14.10 3.62 -21.35
N PHE A 103 -14.96 3.69 -20.33
CA PHE A 103 -14.72 3.18 -18.99
C PHE A 103 -14.57 1.65 -19.00
N LEU A 104 -15.53 0.93 -19.60
CA LEU A 104 -15.50 -0.52 -19.71
C LEU A 104 -14.27 -1.01 -20.47
N LYS A 105 -13.89 -0.34 -21.57
CA LYS A 105 -12.66 -0.63 -22.32
C LYS A 105 -11.40 -0.41 -21.48
N LYS A 106 -11.29 0.77 -20.84
CA LYS A 106 -10.12 1.15 -20.05
C LYS A 106 -9.81 0.13 -18.95
N PHE A 107 -10.85 -0.43 -18.32
CA PHE A 107 -10.71 -1.37 -17.20
C PHE A 107 -10.93 -2.83 -17.60
N VAL A 108 -11.07 -3.13 -18.90
CA VAL A 108 -11.29 -4.49 -19.44
C VAL A 108 -12.49 -5.18 -18.78
N LEU A 109 -13.63 -4.48 -18.80
CA LEU A 109 -14.88 -4.89 -18.15
C LEU A 109 -15.97 -5.30 -19.17
N GLU A 110 -15.75 -5.15 -20.47
CA GLU A 110 -16.75 -5.41 -21.52
C GLU A 110 -17.28 -6.85 -21.52
N ASN A 111 -16.47 -7.82 -21.09
CA ASN A 111 -16.82 -9.25 -21.06
C ASN A 111 -17.20 -9.75 -19.66
N GLN A 112 -17.51 -8.87 -18.72
CA GLN A 112 -17.89 -9.27 -17.36
C GLN A 112 -19.38 -9.55 -17.26
N ASP A 113 -19.74 -10.38 -16.28
CA ASP A 113 -21.12 -10.74 -16.03
C ASP A 113 -21.99 -9.53 -15.64
N VAL A 114 -23.26 -9.56 -16.00
CA VAL A 114 -24.22 -8.48 -15.73
C VAL A 114 -24.36 -8.21 -14.23
N THR A 115 -24.26 -9.22 -13.38
CA THR A 115 -24.31 -9.06 -11.91
C THR A 115 -23.12 -8.27 -11.36
N ILE A 116 -21.96 -8.34 -12.03
CA ILE A 116 -20.78 -7.53 -11.71
C ILE A 116 -21.00 -6.11 -12.24
N LEU A 117 -21.42 -5.98 -13.50
CA LEU A 117 -21.58 -4.69 -14.18
C LEU A 117 -22.65 -3.80 -13.58
N THR A 118 -23.66 -4.37 -12.91
CA THR A 118 -24.73 -3.63 -12.22
C THR A 118 -24.40 -3.25 -10.78
N ASN A 119 -23.25 -3.69 -10.24
CA ASN A 119 -22.83 -3.36 -8.88
C ASN A 119 -21.49 -2.62 -8.87
N HIS A 120 -21.54 -1.33 -8.55
CA HIS A 120 -20.34 -0.48 -8.52
C HIS A 120 -19.25 -0.99 -7.56
N LYS A 121 -19.61 -1.64 -6.44
CA LYS A 121 -18.63 -2.21 -5.50
C LYS A 121 -17.90 -3.39 -6.12
N HIS A 122 -18.61 -4.23 -6.90
CA HIS A 122 -17.99 -5.35 -7.61
C HIS A 122 -17.06 -4.86 -8.71
N LEU A 123 -17.43 -3.81 -9.46
CA LEU A 123 -16.55 -3.19 -10.45
C LEU A 123 -15.25 -2.66 -9.81
N VAL A 124 -15.36 -1.93 -8.71
CA VAL A 124 -14.19 -1.41 -7.98
C VAL A 124 -13.31 -2.57 -7.48
N SER A 125 -13.90 -3.57 -6.82
CA SER A 125 -13.14 -4.73 -6.31
C SER A 125 -12.41 -5.45 -7.44
N LEU A 126 -13.11 -5.79 -8.51
CA LEU A 126 -12.55 -6.53 -9.64
C LEU A 126 -11.36 -5.81 -10.27
N VAL A 127 -11.46 -4.49 -10.45
CA VAL A 127 -10.34 -3.69 -10.97
C VAL A 127 -9.16 -3.69 -10.01
N GLN A 128 -9.41 -3.52 -8.71
CA GLN A 128 -8.37 -3.53 -7.69
C GLN A 128 -7.71 -4.90 -7.51
N ASP A 129 -8.46 -5.99 -7.68
CA ASP A 129 -7.96 -7.37 -7.56
C ASP A 129 -7.04 -7.75 -8.73
N ARG A 130 -7.20 -7.09 -9.88
CA ARG A 130 -6.32 -7.21 -11.05
C ARG A 130 -5.07 -6.32 -10.97
N GLU A 131 -4.96 -5.44 -9.98
CA GLU A 131 -3.82 -4.55 -9.87
C GLU A 131 -2.51 -5.32 -9.61
N PRO A 132 -1.44 -5.05 -10.37
CA PRO A 132 -0.17 -5.71 -10.15
C PRO A 132 0.47 -5.25 -8.84
N VAL A 133 1.05 -6.20 -8.12
CA VAL A 133 1.88 -5.95 -6.94
C VAL A 133 3.05 -5.06 -7.34
N SER A 134 3.32 -4.02 -6.55
CA SER A 134 4.46 -3.14 -6.79
C SER A 134 5.77 -3.91 -6.50
N PRO A 135 6.77 -3.85 -7.38
CA PRO A 135 8.02 -4.56 -7.16
C PRO A 135 8.78 -3.95 -5.96
N VAL A 136 9.54 -4.79 -5.25
CA VAL A 136 10.49 -4.36 -4.23
C VAL A 136 11.89 -4.74 -4.74
N PRO A 137 12.86 -3.80 -4.77
CA PRO A 137 14.19 -4.08 -5.31
C PRO A 137 14.86 -5.31 -4.68
N GLY A 138 15.38 -6.20 -5.53
CA GLY A 138 16.09 -7.41 -5.10
C GLY A 138 15.22 -8.54 -4.55
N LEU A 139 13.90 -8.49 -4.74
CA LEU A 139 12.94 -9.51 -4.31
C LEU A 139 12.08 -10.03 -5.46
N THR A 140 11.60 -11.27 -5.31
CA THR A 140 10.58 -11.86 -6.20
C THR A 140 9.20 -11.25 -5.97
N LEU A 141 8.25 -11.47 -6.89
CA LEU A 141 6.88 -10.95 -6.74
C LEU A 141 6.14 -11.51 -5.51
N SER A 142 6.38 -12.78 -5.17
CA SER A 142 5.79 -13.41 -3.98
C SER A 142 6.33 -12.78 -2.68
N GLU A 143 7.64 -12.54 -2.62
CA GLU A 143 8.27 -11.85 -1.51
C GLU A 143 7.80 -10.39 -1.42
N ALA A 144 7.71 -9.67 -2.54
CA ALA A 144 7.19 -8.30 -2.57
C ALA A 144 5.75 -8.23 -2.01
N LYS A 145 4.89 -9.18 -2.38
CA LYS A 145 3.52 -9.28 -1.82
C LYS A 145 3.55 -9.49 -0.31
N GLN A 146 4.49 -10.28 0.20
CA GLN A 146 4.68 -10.45 1.64
C GLN A 146 5.16 -9.16 2.30
N VAL A 147 6.14 -8.45 1.72
CA VAL A 147 6.63 -7.15 2.21
C VAL A 147 5.49 -6.13 2.37
N TRP A 148 4.58 -6.06 1.40
CA TRP A 148 3.46 -5.13 1.48
C TRP A 148 2.46 -5.49 2.57
N ARG A 149 2.22 -6.79 2.79
CA ARG A 149 1.40 -7.27 3.92
C ARG A 149 2.05 -6.97 5.27
N THR A 150 3.36 -7.16 5.40
CA THR A 150 4.10 -6.86 6.65
C THR A 150 4.18 -5.36 6.90
N ALA A 151 4.38 -4.53 5.86
CA ALA A 151 4.34 -3.07 5.98
C ALA A 151 2.95 -2.56 6.41
N ALA A 152 1.88 -3.23 5.99
CA ALA A 152 0.50 -2.92 6.37
C ALA A 152 0.02 -3.62 7.66
N HIS A 153 0.91 -4.34 8.37
CA HIS A 153 0.53 -5.24 9.46
C HIS A 153 -0.35 -4.54 10.53
N PRO A 154 -1.51 -5.12 10.92
CA PRO A 154 -2.46 -4.47 11.83
C PRO A 154 -1.89 -4.00 13.17
N ALA A 155 -0.93 -4.74 13.74
CA ALA A 155 -0.30 -4.41 15.02
C ALA A 155 0.57 -3.13 14.98
N LEU A 156 0.96 -2.66 13.78
CA LEU A 156 1.76 -1.45 13.65
C LEU A 156 0.88 -0.19 13.78
N GLN A 157 1.44 0.84 14.42
CA GLN A 157 0.87 2.18 14.40
C GLN A 157 1.08 2.80 13.00
N ASN A 158 0.24 3.78 12.64
CA ASN A 158 0.29 4.43 11.32
C ASN A 158 1.68 4.95 10.97
N ARG A 159 2.39 5.55 11.94
CA ARG A 159 3.76 6.02 11.75
C ARG A 159 4.74 4.90 11.36
N HIS A 160 4.63 3.72 11.96
CA HIS A 160 5.48 2.56 11.63
C HIS A 160 5.10 1.94 10.29
N LYS A 161 3.80 1.87 9.97
CA LYS A 161 3.31 1.47 8.64
C LYS A 161 3.85 2.40 7.57
N ASP A 162 3.81 3.72 7.79
CA ASP A 162 4.33 4.72 6.87
C ASP A 162 5.83 4.58 6.66
N LEU A 163 6.60 4.41 7.73
CA LEU A 163 8.04 4.23 7.66
C LEU A 163 8.43 2.96 6.90
N SER A 164 7.85 1.81 7.24
CA SER A 164 8.11 0.55 6.54
C SER A 164 7.69 0.60 5.07
N TRP A 165 6.53 1.21 4.77
CA TRP A 165 6.07 1.40 3.40
C TRP A 165 7.02 2.30 2.59
N MET A 166 7.47 3.43 3.15
CA MET A 166 8.44 4.31 2.47
C MET A 166 9.80 3.65 2.29
N ALA A 167 10.23 2.83 3.26
CA ALA A 167 11.49 2.10 3.17
C ALA A 167 11.44 1.03 2.06
N ALA A 168 10.35 0.26 1.95
CA ALA A 168 10.17 -0.74 0.91
C ALA A 168 10.09 -0.15 -0.51
N HIS A 169 9.56 1.07 -0.64
CA HIS A 169 9.56 1.84 -1.90
C HIS A 169 10.88 2.59 -2.17
N GLU A 170 11.82 2.59 -1.23
CA GLU A 170 13.05 3.39 -1.29
C GLU A 170 12.83 4.91 -1.46
N ILE A 171 11.74 5.44 -0.91
CA ILE A 171 11.32 6.85 -1.06
C ILE A 171 11.48 7.69 0.22
N LEU A 172 12.23 7.19 1.22
CA LEU A 172 12.57 8.03 2.36
C LEU A 172 13.38 9.25 1.89
N PRO A 173 13.19 10.44 2.49
CA PRO A 173 13.92 11.65 2.12
C PRO A 173 15.35 11.61 2.70
N VAL A 174 16.13 10.63 2.25
CA VAL A 174 17.56 10.45 2.49
C VAL A 174 18.36 11.33 1.51
N ARG A 175 19.62 11.63 1.81
CA ARG A 175 20.45 12.55 1.01
C ARG A 175 20.60 12.09 -0.42
N ALA A 176 20.74 10.79 -0.70
CA ALA A 176 20.81 10.29 -2.07
C ALA A 176 19.56 10.62 -2.89
N VAL A 177 18.37 10.40 -2.32
CA VAL A 177 17.07 10.71 -2.96
C VAL A 177 16.83 12.21 -3.09
N MET A 178 17.23 12.99 -2.09
CA MET A 178 17.10 14.45 -2.12
C MET A 178 18.06 15.07 -3.15
N HIS A 179 19.30 14.57 -3.23
CA HIS A 179 20.31 15.04 -4.15
C HIS A 179 19.95 14.76 -5.62
N SER A 180 19.47 13.56 -5.94
CA SER A 180 19.01 13.23 -7.29
C SER A 180 17.84 14.08 -7.79
N ARG A 181 17.21 14.83 -6.87
CA ARG A 181 16.10 15.77 -7.15
C ARG A 181 16.49 17.23 -6.93
N GLY A 182 17.78 17.55 -6.77
CA GLY A 182 18.26 18.92 -6.59
C GLY A 182 17.91 19.56 -5.23
N MET A 183 17.47 18.78 -4.25
CA MET A 183 17.04 19.27 -2.92
C MET A 183 18.13 19.16 -1.84
N ALA A 184 19.25 18.53 -2.13
CA ALA A 184 20.41 18.46 -1.24
C ALA A 184 21.68 18.74 -2.04
N LYS A 185 22.66 19.40 -1.39
CA LYS A 185 23.95 19.74 -2.00
C LYS A 185 24.77 18.51 -2.38
N ASN A 186 24.69 17.45 -1.59
CA ASN A 186 25.42 16.21 -1.81
C ASN A 186 24.57 15.00 -1.37
N PRO A 187 24.89 13.79 -1.88
CA PRO A 187 24.19 12.56 -1.53
C PRO A 187 24.73 11.89 -0.25
N THR A 188 25.76 12.45 0.38
CA THR A 188 26.52 11.82 1.48
C THR A 188 25.76 11.79 2.80
N CYS A 189 26.05 10.78 3.62
CA CYS A 189 25.52 10.65 4.97
C CYS A 189 25.78 11.91 5.82
N PRO A 190 24.77 12.42 6.56
CA PRO A 190 24.94 13.62 7.38
C PRO A 190 25.68 13.35 8.70
N ARG A 191 25.98 12.09 9.04
CA ARG A 191 26.67 11.74 10.28
C ARG A 191 28.16 12.00 10.16
N SER A 192 28.76 12.59 11.20
CA SER A 192 30.19 12.86 11.27
C SER A 192 31.01 11.58 11.05
N GLY A 193 32.05 11.65 10.22
CA GLY A 193 32.93 10.53 9.92
C GLY A 193 32.36 9.51 8.92
N CYS A 194 31.17 9.73 8.36
CA CYS A 194 30.60 8.87 7.33
C CYS A 194 30.61 9.53 5.95
N THR A 195 31.30 8.93 4.99
CA THR A 195 31.47 9.46 3.61
C THR A 195 30.61 8.76 2.57
N PHE A 196 29.88 7.71 2.96
CA PHE A 196 29.05 6.93 2.04
C PHE A 196 27.77 7.69 1.64
N PRO A 197 27.21 7.42 0.44
CA PRO A 197 25.90 7.92 0.05
C PRO A 197 24.80 7.47 1.02
N GLU A 198 23.96 8.40 1.47
CA GLU A 198 22.82 8.09 2.34
C GLU A 198 21.67 7.51 1.51
N THR A 199 21.70 6.19 1.28
CA THR A 199 20.54 5.42 0.78
C THR A 199 19.65 4.96 1.92
N VAL A 200 18.46 4.43 1.63
CA VAL A 200 17.59 3.82 2.66
C VAL A 200 18.30 2.67 3.35
N ARG A 201 18.96 1.81 2.56
CA ARG A 201 19.77 0.70 3.04
C ARG A 201 20.92 1.17 3.92
N HIS A 202 21.65 2.19 3.49
CA HIS A 202 22.74 2.76 4.29
C HIS A 202 22.20 3.29 5.62
N LEU A 203 21.18 4.14 5.59
CA LEU A 203 20.62 4.78 6.77
C LEU A 203 20.11 3.76 7.80
N LEU A 204 19.34 2.76 7.35
CA LEU A 204 18.65 1.83 8.25
C LEU A 204 19.49 0.61 8.62
N TRP A 205 20.56 0.27 7.89
CA TRP A 205 21.29 -0.98 8.10
C TRP A 205 22.82 -0.82 8.12
N GLU A 206 23.41 -0.19 7.12
CA GLU A 206 24.88 -0.25 6.92
C GLU A 206 25.65 0.85 7.68
N CYS A 207 25.01 1.97 7.98
CA CYS A 207 25.63 3.09 8.67
C CYS A 207 26.11 2.67 10.07
N GLY A 208 27.28 3.17 10.51
CA GLY A 208 27.84 2.87 11.84
C GLY A 208 26.82 3.01 12.97
N ALA A 209 26.19 4.18 13.08
CA ALA A 209 25.16 4.42 14.10
C ALA A 209 23.90 3.56 13.97
N ALA A 210 23.58 3.01 12.78
CA ALA A 210 22.51 2.02 12.65
C ALA A 210 22.98 0.67 13.20
N ARG A 211 24.18 0.22 12.79
CA ARG A 211 24.79 -1.03 13.28
C ARG A 211 24.97 -1.03 14.80
N ASP A 212 25.42 0.09 15.37
CA ASP A 212 25.59 0.22 16.82
C ASP A 212 24.26 0.06 17.57
N LEU A 213 23.19 0.68 17.05
CA LEU A 213 21.86 0.52 17.63
C LEU A 213 21.35 -0.91 17.47
N TRP A 214 21.42 -1.49 16.27
CA TRP A 214 21.02 -2.88 16.04
C TRP A 214 21.78 -3.88 16.93
N ALA A 215 23.07 -3.66 17.14
CA ALA A 215 23.90 -4.49 18.01
C ALA A 215 23.44 -4.41 19.47
N LYS A 216 23.14 -3.20 19.96
CA LYS A 216 22.70 -2.98 21.34
C LYS A 216 21.24 -3.31 21.61
N THR A 217 20.38 -3.19 20.60
CA THR A 217 18.96 -3.60 20.68
C THR A 217 18.73 -4.97 20.05
N GLY A 218 19.80 -5.76 19.89
CA GLY A 218 19.78 -7.09 19.30
C GLY A 218 19.22 -8.16 20.24
N PRO A 219 19.23 -9.43 19.81
CA PRO A 219 18.54 -10.54 20.49
C PRO A 219 18.94 -10.78 21.95
N LEU A 220 20.14 -10.34 22.31
CA LEU A 220 20.68 -10.49 23.65
C LEU A 220 19.99 -9.58 24.68
N TYR A 221 19.31 -8.51 24.26
CA TYR A 221 18.66 -7.53 25.16
C TYR A 221 17.12 -7.50 25.05
N PHE A 222 16.54 -8.08 23.99
CA PHE A 222 15.09 -8.17 23.82
C PHE A 222 14.65 -9.65 23.70
N PRO A 223 13.95 -10.21 24.71
CA PRO A 223 13.52 -11.61 24.76
C PRO A 223 12.59 -12.06 23.61
N CYS A 224 12.12 -11.14 22.77
CA CYS A 224 11.22 -11.40 21.63
C CYS A 224 11.97 -11.59 20.29
N LEU A 225 13.30 -11.58 20.31
CA LEU A 225 14.13 -11.97 19.18
C LEU A 225 14.54 -13.44 19.42
N PRO A 226 14.22 -14.38 18.52
CA PRO A 226 14.41 -15.80 18.79
C PRO A 226 15.88 -16.08 19.13
N ALA A 227 16.10 -16.70 20.29
CA ALA A 227 17.42 -17.09 20.79
C ALA A 227 18.11 -18.17 19.93
N GLY A 228 17.50 -18.60 18.82
CA GLY A 228 18.06 -19.56 17.89
C GLY A 228 17.71 -19.23 16.44
N GLY A 229 18.73 -19.13 15.59
CA GLY A 229 18.66 -19.56 14.19
C GLY A 229 18.53 -18.51 13.09
N ALA A 230 17.78 -17.42 13.26
CA ALA A 230 17.66 -16.43 12.20
C ALA A 230 18.77 -15.38 12.31
N GLN A 231 19.81 -15.46 11.46
CA GLN A 231 20.70 -14.31 11.23
C GLN A 231 19.82 -13.14 10.79
N ILE A 232 19.75 -12.09 11.62
CA ILE A 232 19.01 -10.87 11.28
C ILE A 232 19.73 -10.23 10.10
N GLY A 233 19.20 -10.48 8.90
CA GLY A 233 19.63 -9.83 7.68
C GLY A 233 18.76 -8.61 7.35
N TYR A 234 19.23 -7.81 6.40
CA TYR A 234 18.52 -6.63 5.91
C TYR A 234 17.06 -6.91 5.52
N GLN A 235 16.81 -8.02 4.80
CA GLN A 235 15.48 -8.41 4.35
C GLN A 235 14.51 -8.61 5.52
N LEU A 236 14.95 -9.27 6.60
CA LEU A 236 14.11 -9.48 7.79
C LEU A 236 13.95 -8.19 8.58
N ALA A 237 15.07 -7.53 8.89
CA ALA A 237 15.09 -6.33 9.72
C ALA A 237 14.27 -5.19 9.11
N ILE A 238 14.44 -4.96 7.81
CA ILE A 238 13.88 -3.78 7.14
C ILE A 238 12.57 -4.12 6.43
N LEU A 239 12.48 -5.26 5.74
CA LEU A 239 11.35 -5.61 4.87
C LEU A 239 10.39 -6.66 5.49
N GLY A 240 10.80 -7.34 6.56
CA GLY A 240 9.97 -8.32 7.25
C GLY A 240 9.80 -9.62 6.47
N VAL A 241 10.76 -9.96 5.61
CA VAL A 241 10.80 -11.21 4.84
C VAL A 241 12.13 -11.93 5.06
N GLY A 242 12.12 -13.26 5.04
CA GLY A 242 13.33 -14.06 5.27
C GLY A 242 13.04 -15.54 5.51
N ARG A 243 14.07 -16.39 5.34
CA ARG A 243 13.92 -17.85 5.39
C ARG A 243 13.48 -18.39 6.76
N GLY A 244 13.88 -17.73 7.86
CA GLY A 244 13.56 -18.15 9.24
C GLY A 244 12.19 -17.70 9.77
N LEU A 245 11.32 -17.13 8.93
CA LEU A 245 9.99 -16.71 9.35
C LEU A 245 8.96 -17.84 9.40
N LYS A 246 9.22 -18.95 8.71
CA LYS A 246 8.25 -20.06 8.57
C LYS A 246 7.99 -20.78 9.89
N ASP A 247 8.97 -20.77 10.78
CA ASP A 247 8.94 -21.52 12.04
C ASP A 247 8.44 -20.67 13.22
N LEU A 248 8.17 -19.38 12.99
CA LEU A 248 7.68 -18.47 14.02
C LEU A 248 6.15 -18.53 14.13
N THR A 249 5.65 -18.50 15.36
CA THR A 249 4.22 -18.27 15.57
C THR A 249 3.84 -16.86 15.14
N ALA A 250 2.55 -16.62 14.85
CA ALA A 250 2.07 -15.29 14.48
C ALA A 250 2.28 -14.25 15.59
N GLN A 251 2.19 -14.68 16.85
CA GLN A 251 2.41 -13.83 18.00
C GLN A 251 3.90 -13.45 18.13
N ASP A 252 4.80 -14.41 17.90
CA ASP A 252 6.24 -14.17 17.92
C ASP A 252 6.66 -13.27 16.77
N PHE A 253 6.14 -13.52 15.57
CA PHE A 253 6.36 -12.64 14.43
C PHE A 253 5.86 -11.23 14.69
N THR A 254 4.67 -11.08 15.27
CA THR A 254 4.11 -9.76 15.60
C THR A 254 5.01 -9.00 16.57
N SER A 255 5.47 -9.69 17.63
CA SER A 255 6.36 -9.11 18.64
C SER A 255 7.71 -8.73 18.03
N LEU A 256 8.31 -9.61 17.24
CA LEU A 256 9.53 -9.39 16.49
C LEU A 256 9.40 -8.17 15.56
N TRP A 257 8.37 -8.17 14.72
CA TRP A 257 8.17 -7.14 13.70
C TRP A 257 7.93 -5.76 14.30
N LEU A 258 7.23 -5.69 15.43
CA LEU A 258 7.04 -4.47 16.20
C LEU A 258 8.38 -3.95 16.72
N THR A 259 9.22 -4.80 17.34
CA THR A 259 10.57 -4.44 17.79
C THR A 259 11.42 -3.87 16.65
N LEU A 260 11.46 -4.56 15.51
CA LEU A 260 12.21 -4.10 14.33
C LEU A 260 11.72 -2.74 13.82
N ASN A 261 10.40 -2.49 13.84
CA ASN A 261 9.83 -1.22 13.41
C ASN A 261 10.12 -0.06 14.38
N VAL A 262 10.15 -0.32 15.69
CA VAL A 262 10.51 0.69 16.69
C VAL A 262 11.99 1.08 16.53
N ILE A 263 12.87 0.12 16.29
CA ILE A 263 14.29 0.40 16.04
C ILE A 263 14.45 1.23 14.75
N LYS A 264 13.77 0.85 13.66
CA LYS A 264 13.72 1.65 12.43
C LYS A 264 13.27 3.08 12.70
N ASP A 265 12.21 3.28 13.50
CA ASP A 265 11.70 4.60 13.83
C ASP A 265 12.69 5.42 14.67
N ALA A 266 13.39 4.79 15.63
CA ALA A 266 14.44 5.46 16.40
C ALA A 266 15.60 5.93 15.49
N ILE A 267 16.06 5.08 14.57
CA ILE A 267 17.08 5.44 13.58
C ILE A 267 16.59 6.60 12.71
N TRP A 268 15.36 6.52 12.20
CA TRP A 268 14.78 7.56 11.35
C TRP A 268 14.58 8.88 12.08
N ALA A 269 14.05 8.85 13.30
CA ALA A 269 13.79 10.03 14.12
C ALA A 269 15.07 10.76 14.50
N THR A 270 16.10 10.02 14.92
CA THR A 270 17.41 10.60 15.31
C THR A 270 18.11 11.24 14.11
N ARG A 271 18.04 10.60 12.93
CA ARG A 271 18.51 11.22 11.69
C ARG A 271 17.74 12.50 11.35
N ASN A 272 16.43 12.53 11.51
CA ASN A 272 15.64 13.74 11.24
C ASN A 272 15.95 14.88 12.22
N LEU A 273 16.25 14.57 13.48
CA LEU A 273 16.75 15.57 14.44
C LEU A 273 18.11 16.12 14.03
N LEU A 274 19.02 15.25 13.56
CA LEU A 274 20.32 15.68 13.05
C LEU A 274 20.17 16.59 11.83
N VAL A 275 19.38 16.19 10.83
CA VAL A 275 19.25 16.97 9.59
C VAL A 275 18.41 18.24 9.78
N GLY A 276 17.29 18.15 10.51
CA GLY A 276 16.35 19.25 10.67
C GLY A 276 16.68 20.22 11.79
N LYS A 277 17.31 19.74 12.88
CA LYS A 277 17.61 20.53 14.08
C LYS A 277 19.09 20.58 14.44
N ARG A 278 19.97 19.92 13.69
CA ARG A 278 21.41 19.79 13.99
C ARG A 278 21.70 19.18 15.37
N VAL A 279 20.79 18.33 15.85
CA VAL A 279 20.91 17.64 17.14
C VAL A 279 21.43 16.23 16.92
N THR A 280 22.61 15.94 17.46
CA THR A 280 23.14 14.57 17.54
C THR A 280 22.57 13.91 18.79
N VAL A 281 21.91 12.76 18.62
CA VAL A 281 21.36 11.99 19.72
C VAL A 281 22.37 10.90 20.12
N PRO A 282 22.82 10.86 21.39
CA PRO A 282 23.69 9.79 21.88
C PRO A 282 23.02 8.42 21.79
N LEU A 283 23.81 7.37 21.59
CA LEU A 283 23.32 6.00 21.43
C LEU A 283 22.43 5.55 22.61
N HIS A 284 22.81 5.86 23.85
CA HIS A 284 22.02 5.55 25.04
C HIS A 284 20.62 6.19 25.02
N ALA A 285 20.49 7.43 24.54
CA ALA A 285 19.19 8.08 24.40
C ALA A 285 18.32 7.43 23.32
N CYS A 286 18.94 6.89 22.26
CA CYS A 286 18.24 6.08 21.26
C CYS A 286 17.71 4.77 21.85
N GLU A 287 18.51 4.09 22.69
CA GLU A 287 18.11 2.87 23.40
C GLU A 287 16.90 3.14 24.31
N LEU A 288 16.98 4.17 25.15
CA LEU A 288 15.88 4.58 26.03
C LEU A 288 14.59 4.87 25.26
N LYS A 289 14.71 5.52 24.09
CA LYS A 289 13.58 5.76 23.20
C LYS A 289 12.96 4.46 22.70
N VAL A 290 13.77 3.49 22.27
CA VAL A 290 13.29 2.17 21.82
C VAL A 290 12.55 1.46 22.97
N THR A 291 13.16 1.38 24.15
CA THR A 291 12.57 0.74 25.33
C THR A 291 11.25 1.39 25.73
N SER A 292 11.19 2.72 25.79
CA SER A 292 9.98 3.48 26.12
C SER A 292 8.85 3.22 25.11
N MET A 293 9.16 3.22 23.80
CA MET A 293 8.16 2.94 22.76
C MET A 293 7.63 1.50 22.84
N LEU A 294 8.50 0.52 23.13
CA LEU A 294 8.10 -0.87 23.31
C LEU A 294 7.23 -1.08 24.56
N GLN A 295 7.54 -0.39 25.66
CA GLN A 295 6.69 -0.38 26.86
C GLN A 295 5.30 0.20 26.56
N GLY A 296 5.23 1.32 25.83
CA GLY A 296 3.96 1.92 25.40
C GLY A 296 3.12 0.97 24.52
N TYR A 297 3.77 0.20 23.65
CA TYR A 297 3.11 -0.84 22.88
C TYR A 297 2.55 -1.96 23.74
N ARG A 298 3.33 -2.45 24.70
CA ARG A 298 2.87 -3.47 25.66
C ARG A 298 1.66 -2.96 26.44
N ALA A 299 1.71 -1.73 26.96
CA ALA A 299 0.58 -1.13 27.67
C ALA A 299 -0.68 -1.02 26.79
N THR A 300 -0.54 -0.70 25.50
CA THR A 300 -1.67 -0.59 24.56
C THR A 300 -2.27 -1.95 24.19
N ILE A 301 -1.42 -2.97 24.03
CA ILE A 301 -1.83 -4.33 23.64
C ILE A 301 -2.45 -5.05 24.84
N PHE A 302 -1.87 -4.95 26.03
CA PHE A 302 -2.37 -5.59 27.25
C PHE A 302 -3.46 -4.79 27.98
N GLY A 303 -3.56 -3.47 27.74
CA GLY A 303 -4.63 -2.62 28.29
C GLY A 303 -5.97 -2.74 27.55
N ARG A 304 -5.98 -3.31 26.34
CA ARG A 304 -7.22 -3.68 25.61
C ARG A 304 -7.58 -5.12 25.93
N GLY A 305 -8.23 -5.33 27.07
CA GLY A 305 -8.83 -6.61 27.43
C GLY A 305 -9.73 -7.17 26.31
N GLY A 306 -9.44 -8.42 25.91
CA GLY A 306 -10.41 -9.39 25.40
C GLY A 306 -11.46 -8.95 24.36
N ARG A 307 -11.05 -8.65 23.12
CA ARG A 307 -11.87 -8.97 21.93
C ARG A 307 -10.96 -9.42 20.80
N GLY A 308 -10.62 -10.71 20.81
CA GLY A 308 -9.92 -11.36 19.71
C GLY A 308 -10.77 -11.31 18.44
N ARG A 309 -10.30 -10.57 17.43
CA ARG A 309 -10.66 -10.86 16.04
C ARG A 309 -9.63 -11.87 15.54
N THR A 310 -10.04 -13.13 15.49
CA THR A 310 -9.31 -14.23 14.85
C THR A 310 -9.32 -14.01 13.33
N GLU A 311 -8.40 -13.21 12.82
CA GLU A 311 -8.01 -13.28 11.41
C GLU A 311 -6.86 -14.29 11.28
N ARG A 312 -7.10 -15.34 10.48
CA ARG A 312 -6.11 -16.40 10.22
C ARG A 312 -4.86 -15.81 9.56
N VAL A 313 -3.72 -16.30 10.02
CA VAL A 313 -2.41 -16.13 9.40
C VAL A 313 -2.45 -16.61 7.95
N PRO A 314 -1.81 -15.91 6.99
CA PRO A 314 -1.71 -16.40 5.62
C PRO A 314 -0.88 -17.69 5.59
N ALA A 315 -1.50 -18.78 5.15
CA ALA A 315 -0.79 -20.02 4.84
C ALA A 315 0.25 -19.77 3.72
N ALA A 316 1.39 -20.44 3.83
CA ALA A 316 2.30 -20.59 2.70
C ALA A 316 1.53 -21.30 1.58
N THR A 317 1.36 -20.64 0.43
CA THR A 317 0.84 -21.32 -0.77
C THR A 317 1.82 -22.43 -1.14
N VAL A 318 1.37 -23.67 -0.98
CA VAL A 318 1.93 -24.85 -1.61
C VAL A 318 1.98 -24.57 -3.11
N ALA A 319 3.15 -24.82 -3.72
CA ALA A 319 3.31 -24.74 -5.15
C ALA A 319 2.45 -25.84 -5.80
N GLY A 320 1.39 -25.44 -6.50
CA GLY A 320 0.76 -26.32 -7.48
C GLY A 320 1.77 -26.62 -8.58
N ARG A 321 2.18 -27.88 -8.69
CA ARG A 321 2.78 -28.48 -9.89
C ARG A 321 1.66 -28.81 -10.89
N PRO A 322 2.01 -28.97 -12.18
CA PRO A 322 1.40 -28.31 -13.34
C PRO A 322 -0.07 -28.61 -13.59
#